data_AF-A0AAU6Q8T3-F1
#
_entry.id   AF-A0AAU6Q8T3-F1
#
_cell.length_a   1.000
_cell.length_b   1.000
_cell.length_c   1.000
_cell.angle_alpha   90.00
_cell.angle_beta   90.00
_cell.angle_gamma   90.00
#
_symmetry.space_group_name_H-M   'P 1'
#
loop_
_entity.id
_entity.type
_entity.pdbx_description
1 polymer ?
#
loop_
_entity_poly.entity_id
_entity_poly.type
_entity_poly.pdbx_seq_one_letter_code
_entity_poly.pdbx_strand_id
1 'polypeptide(L)'
;MAKADTVKEVLAANGQTVSEDLTQKQLDELLTIAERDGAQNLTAFSAKLAEFTPAAQTEPAQAKARSETPATPKVELVEVRVRDDIAAYGGEFTDMDSGRSIGKEAVSVPKTAFIAEKLRTGEIVEAD
;
A
#
# COMPACT_ATOMS: atom_id res chain seq x y z
N MET A 1 28.14 -14.58 15.84
CA MET A 1 27.68 -13.51 16.74
C MET A 1 26.45 -14.00 17.48
N ALA A 2 26.22 -13.57 18.72
CA ALA A 2 24.94 -13.84 19.37
C ALA A 2 23.92 -12.81 18.87
N LYS A 3 22.64 -13.22 18.81
CA LYS A 3 21.54 -12.34 18.36
C LYS A 3 21.52 -10.99 19.08
N ALA A 4 21.74 -11.02 20.39
CA ALA A 4 21.76 -9.82 21.23
C ALA A 4 22.92 -8.87 20.90
N ASP A 5 24.06 -9.37 20.41
CA ASP A 5 25.14 -8.53 19.91
C ASP A 5 24.75 -7.87 18.59
N THR A 6 24.16 -8.64 17.65
CA THR A 6 23.70 -8.11 16.36
C THR A 6 22.63 -7.03 16.52
N VAL A 7 21.71 -7.18 17.47
CA VAL A 7 20.69 -6.16 17.81
C VAL A 7 21.35 -4.85 18.27
N LYS A 8 22.41 -4.93 19.09
CA LYS A 8 23.16 -3.74 19.55
C LYS A 8 23.95 -3.09 18.43
N GLU A 9 24.57 -3.89 17.56
CA GLU A 9 25.31 -3.38 16.40
C GLU A 9 24.39 -2.67 15.41
N VAL A 10 23.21 -3.23 15.14
CA VAL A 10 22.17 -2.60 14.33
C VAL A 10 21.73 -1.25 14.92
N LEU A 11 21.50 -1.21 16.23
CA LEU A 11 21.18 0.03 16.94
C LEU A 11 22.31 1.05 16.86
N ALA A 12 23.57 0.61 16.97
CA ALA A 12 24.73 1.50 16.89
C ALA A 12 24.95 2.04 15.47
N ALA A 13 24.69 1.22 14.44
CA ALA A 13 24.91 1.57 13.04
C ALA A 13 23.84 2.54 12.50
N ASN A 14 22.57 2.35 12.87
CA ASN A 14 21.46 3.11 12.29
C ASN A 14 20.56 3.82 13.32
N GLY A 15 20.84 3.69 14.61
CA GLY A 15 20.06 4.31 15.68
C GLY A 15 18.68 3.69 15.93
N GLN A 16 18.36 2.55 15.30
CA GLN A 16 17.04 1.92 15.40
C GLN A 16 17.07 0.63 16.22
N THR A 17 16.12 0.51 17.17
CA THR A 17 15.93 -0.69 17.98
C THR A 17 15.16 -1.75 17.19
N VAL A 18 15.60 -3.00 17.25
CA VAL A 18 14.99 -4.14 16.55
C VAL A 18 14.61 -5.23 17.54
N SER A 19 13.54 -6.00 17.24
CA SER A 19 13.05 -7.02 18.16
C SER A 19 14.01 -8.22 18.23
N GLU A 20 14.23 -8.74 19.43
CA GLU A 20 15.05 -9.95 19.66
C GLU A 20 14.36 -11.23 19.18
N ASP A 21 13.05 -11.16 18.91
CA ASP A 21 12.24 -12.24 18.31
C ASP A 21 12.66 -12.57 16.88
N LEU A 22 13.43 -11.69 16.25
CA LEU A 22 13.96 -11.90 14.91
C LEU A 22 14.97 -13.06 14.88
N THR A 23 14.99 -13.77 13.77
CA THR A 23 16.01 -14.81 13.53
C THR A 23 17.37 -14.17 13.26
N GLN A 24 18.46 -14.90 13.54
CA GLN A 24 19.82 -14.40 13.30
C GLN A 24 19.99 -13.91 11.85
N LYS A 25 19.41 -14.62 10.89
CA LYS A 25 19.46 -14.26 9.47
C LYS A 25 18.78 -12.92 9.18
N GLN A 26 17.67 -12.61 9.84
CA GLN A 26 16.96 -11.33 9.68
C GLN A 26 17.75 -10.19 10.32
N LEU A 27 18.36 -10.43 11.48
CA LEU A 27 19.24 -9.48 12.15
C LEU A 27 20.50 -9.16 11.32
N ASP A 28 21.13 -10.17 10.72
CA ASP A 28 22.27 -10.01 9.81
C ASP A 28 21.90 -9.20 8.55
N GLU A 29 20.72 -9.43 7.96
CA GLU A 29 20.23 -8.61 6.84
C GLU A 29 20.01 -7.14 7.26
N LEU A 30 19.42 -6.91 8.44
CA LEU A 30 19.22 -5.57 8.97
C LEU A 30 20.54 -4.87 9.27
N LEU A 31 21.53 -5.59 9.82
CA LEU A 31 22.87 -5.07 10.06
C LEU A 31 23.55 -4.67 8.75
N THR A 32 23.46 -5.52 7.72
CA THR A 32 24.02 -5.23 6.39
C THR A 32 23.42 -3.96 5.78
N ILE A 33 22.13 -3.69 6.00
CA ILE A 33 21.47 -2.47 5.53
C ILE A 33 21.88 -1.27 6.40
N ALA A 34 22.01 -1.48 7.71
CA ALA A 34 22.41 -0.46 8.69
C ALA A 34 23.86 0.01 8.49
N GLU A 35 24.78 -0.89 8.13
CA GLU A 35 26.18 -0.57 7.83
C GLU A 35 26.36 0.10 6.46
N ARG A 36 25.31 0.17 5.64
CA ARG A 36 25.37 0.83 4.35
C ARG A 36 25.32 2.35 4.57
N ASP A 37 26.37 3.06 4.17
CA ASP A 37 26.48 4.52 4.35
C ASP A 37 25.42 5.30 3.52
N GLY A 38 24.58 6.08 4.21
CA GLY A 38 23.72 7.09 3.58
C GLY A 38 22.31 7.23 4.16
N ALA A 39 21.76 8.44 4.13
CA ALA A 39 20.40 8.78 4.61
C ALA A 39 19.27 7.95 3.96
N GLN A 40 19.53 7.30 2.82
CA GLN A 40 18.57 6.41 2.14
C GLN A 40 18.44 5.04 2.81
N ASN A 41 19.36 4.67 3.70
CA ASN A 41 19.36 3.36 4.35
C ASN A 41 18.44 3.29 5.56
N LEU A 42 18.12 4.42 6.22
CA LEU A 42 17.08 4.47 7.27
C LEU A 42 15.71 4.03 6.75
N THR A 43 15.33 4.50 5.55
CA THR A 43 14.08 4.10 4.89
C THR A 43 14.09 2.63 4.50
N ALA A 44 15.19 2.15 3.87
CA ALA A 44 15.33 0.75 3.48
C ALA A 44 15.34 -0.19 4.70
N PHE A 45 16.01 0.21 5.77
CA PHE A 45 16.07 -0.50 7.04
C PHE A 45 14.70 -0.60 7.68
N SER A 46 13.97 0.52 7.79
CA SER A 46 12.64 0.56 8.39
C SER A 46 11.63 -0.29 7.60
N ALA A 47 11.71 -0.26 6.26
CA ALA A 47 10.90 -1.12 5.40
C ALA A 47 11.21 -2.60 5.65
N LYS A 48 12.50 -2.97 5.72
CA LYS A 48 12.93 -4.35 5.97
C LYS A 48 12.55 -4.84 7.37
N LEU A 49 12.68 -3.98 8.38
CA LEU A 49 12.24 -4.25 9.75
C LEU A 49 10.74 -4.54 9.80
N ALA A 50 9.94 -3.77 9.07
CA ALA A 50 8.49 -3.99 8.96
C ALA A 50 8.14 -5.29 8.24
N GLU A 51 8.92 -5.73 7.24
CA GLU A 51 8.75 -7.06 6.63
C GLU A 51 9.01 -8.20 7.63
N PHE A 52 9.93 -7.99 8.58
CA PHE A 52 10.34 -9.02 9.53
C PHE A 52 9.57 -9.01 10.84
N THR A 53 8.93 -7.89 11.17
CA THR A 53 8.08 -7.74 12.34
C THR A 53 6.64 -7.77 11.84
N PRO A 54 6.02 -8.96 11.68
CA PRO A 54 4.61 -9.03 11.34
C PRO A 54 3.83 -8.49 12.54
N ALA A 55 3.57 -7.19 12.56
CA ALA A 55 2.62 -6.59 13.46
C ALA A 55 1.30 -7.34 13.25
N ALA A 56 0.91 -8.10 14.26
CA ALA A 56 -0.41 -8.65 14.52
C ALA A 56 -1.27 -8.92 13.27
N GLN A 57 -1.42 -10.20 12.96
CA GLN A 57 -2.53 -10.73 12.17
C GLN A 57 -3.84 -9.98 12.49
N THR A 58 -4.30 -9.10 11.62
CA THR A 58 -5.73 -8.91 11.37
C THR A 58 -5.90 -8.43 9.94
N GLU A 59 -6.71 -9.19 9.21
CA GLU A 59 -7.18 -9.02 7.84
C GLU A 59 -6.23 -9.53 6.73
N PRO A 60 -6.62 -10.63 6.06
CA PRO A 60 -5.87 -11.21 4.97
C PRO A 60 -6.18 -10.45 3.67
N ALA A 61 -5.31 -10.67 2.69
CA ALA A 61 -5.46 -10.40 1.26
C ALA A 61 -4.56 -9.30 0.72
N GLN A 62 -3.65 -9.79 -0.12
CA GLN A 62 -3.01 -9.11 -1.24
C GLN A 62 -1.72 -8.35 -0.94
N ALA A 63 -0.66 -9.17 -0.92
CA ALA A 63 0.57 -8.88 -1.64
C ALA A 63 0.31 -8.20 -3.00
N LYS A 64 0.45 -6.86 -3.03
CA LYS A 64 0.97 -6.06 -4.16
C LYS A 64 0.83 -4.59 -3.82
N ALA A 65 1.82 -4.01 -3.14
CA ALA A 65 2.23 -2.63 -3.40
C ALA A 65 3.52 -2.35 -2.65
N ARG A 66 4.60 -2.34 -3.43
CA ARG A 66 5.76 -1.49 -3.22
C ARG A 66 5.27 -0.05 -3.07
N SER A 67 5.95 0.71 -2.21
CA SER A 67 5.85 2.17 -1.96
C SER A 67 5.03 2.59 -0.73
N GLU A 68 5.76 2.76 0.38
CA GLU A 68 5.77 3.92 1.28
C GLU A 68 4.43 4.66 1.59
N THR A 69 3.96 4.48 2.84
CA THR A 69 3.47 5.46 3.87
C THR A 69 2.73 6.76 3.45
N PRO A 70 1.79 7.35 4.25
CA PRO A 70 1.34 7.03 5.62
C PRO A 70 -0.19 6.91 5.74
N ALA A 71 -0.71 6.61 6.94
CA ALA A 71 -2.14 6.52 7.27
C ALA A 71 -3.05 7.43 6.41
N THR A 72 -3.84 6.86 5.51
CA THR A 72 -4.85 7.57 4.71
C THR A 72 -6.08 6.68 4.56
N PRO A 73 -7.28 7.30 4.46
CA PRO A 73 -8.51 6.80 5.04
C PRO A 73 -8.95 5.51 4.35
N LYS A 74 -9.81 4.74 5.01
CA LYS A 74 -10.50 3.58 4.43
C LYS A 74 -11.28 4.08 3.20
N VAL A 75 -10.65 4.12 2.03
CA VAL A 75 -11.28 4.60 0.80
C VAL A 75 -12.21 3.49 0.36
N GLU A 76 -13.50 3.71 0.55
CA GLU A 76 -14.55 2.78 0.12
C GLU A 76 -14.43 2.59 -1.40
N LEU A 77 -14.03 1.40 -1.83
CA LEU A 77 -14.01 1.01 -3.23
C LEU A 77 -15.41 0.58 -3.62
N VAL A 78 -15.91 1.08 -4.75
CA VAL A 78 -17.22 0.72 -5.32
C VAL A 78 -17.00 0.22 -6.74
N GLU A 79 -17.68 -0.86 -7.10
CA GLU A 79 -17.66 -1.37 -8.46
C GLU A 79 -18.73 -0.64 -9.28
N VAL A 80 -18.30 0.06 -10.32
CA VAL A 80 -19.18 0.89 -11.14
C VAL A 80 -18.90 0.68 -12.61
N ARG A 81 -19.91 0.91 -13.44
CA ARG A 81 -19.82 0.93 -14.90
C ARG A 81 -20.59 2.10 -15.47
N VAL A 82 -20.23 2.55 -16.66
CA VAL A 82 -21.03 3.52 -17.40
C VAL A 82 -22.37 2.89 -17.78
N ARG A 83 -23.45 3.68 -17.67
CA ARG A 83 -24.78 3.24 -18.09
C ARG A 83 -24.75 2.81 -19.56
N ASP A 84 -25.44 1.71 -19.88
CA ASP A 84 -25.46 1.14 -21.23
C ASP A 84 -25.82 2.15 -22.32
N ASP A 85 -26.76 3.07 -22.06
CA ASP A 85 -27.15 4.12 -23.02
C ASP A 85 -26.00 5.06 -23.38
N ILE A 86 -25.10 5.35 -22.44
CA ILE A 86 -23.93 6.24 -22.66
C ILE A 86 -22.76 5.43 -23.22
N ALA A 87 -22.56 4.22 -22.69
CA ALA A 87 -21.54 3.29 -23.16
C ALA A 87 -21.75 2.87 -24.63
N ALA A 88 -23.00 2.80 -25.10
CA ALA A 88 -23.34 2.51 -26.50
C ALA A 88 -22.78 3.56 -27.49
N TYR A 89 -22.56 4.80 -27.04
CA TYR A 89 -21.94 5.86 -27.83
C TYR A 89 -20.42 6.00 -27.59
N GLY A 90 -19.81 5.07 -26.85
CA GLY A 90 -18.39 5.14 -26.48
C GLY A 90 -18.09 6.18 -25.41
N GLY A 91 -19.08 6.54 -24.58
CA GLY A 91 -18.85 7.43 -23.45
C GLY A 91 -18.03 6.75 -22.35
N GLU A 92 -16.91 7.36 -21.99
CA GLU A 92 -16.06 6.97 -20.87
C GLU A 92 -15.90 8.15 -19.92
N PHE A 93 -15.84 7.86 -18.62
CA PHE A 93 -15.61 8.85 -17.58
C PHE A 93 -14.28 8.58 -16.91
N THR A 94 -13.38 9.56 -16.87
CA THR A 94 -12.11 9.45 -16.13
C THR A 94 -12.22 10.25 -14.85
N ASP A 95 -12.10 9.55 -13.72
CA ASP A 95 -12.00 10.18 -12.42
C ASP A 95 -10.58 10.75 -12.25
N MET A 96 -10.47 12.08 -12.14
CA MET A 96 -9.17 12.74 -12.01
C MET A 96 -8.52 12.51 -10.64
N ASP A 97 -9.32 12.28 -9.60
CA ASP A 97 -8.84 12.03 -8.25
C ASP A 97 -8.11 10.69 -8.12
N SER A 98 -8.62 9.63 -8.77
CA SER A 98 -8.03 8.29 -8.77
C SER A 98 -7.27 7.92 -10.03
N GLY A 99 -7.41 8.72 -11.10
CA GLY A 99 -6.86 8.42 -12.42
C GLY A 99 -7.49 7.20 -13.09
N ARG A 100 -8.67 6.75 -12.64
CA ARG A 100 -9.36 5.57 -13.17
C ARG A 100 -10.36 5.96 -14.25
N SER A 101 -10.36 5.21 -15.35
CA SER A 101 -11.38 5.32 -16.39
C SER A 101 -12.48 4.29 -16.15
N ILE A 102 -13.72 4.76 -16.15
CA ILE A 102 -14.95 3.98 -16.09
C ILE A 102 -15.55 3.97 -17.49
N GLY A 103 -15.65 2.77 -18.07
CA GLY A 103 -16.26 2.54 -19.37
C GLY A 103 -17.46 1.60 -19.26
N LYS A 104 -17.77 0.88 -20.34
CA LYS A 104 -18.86 -0.11 -20.36
C LYS A 104 -18.68 -1.23 -19.32
N GLU A 105 -17.42 -1.61 -19.08
CA GLU A 105 -17.09 -2.70 -18.16
C GLU A 105 -17.12 -2.21 -16.71
N ALA A 106 -17.53 -3.11 -15.82
CA ALA A 106 -17.47 -2.91 -14.39
C ALA A 106 -16.02 -2.75 -13.95
N VAL A 107 -15.74 -1.65 -13.25
CA VAL A 107 -14.42 -1.34 -12.72
C VAL A 107 -14.54 -0.92 -11.26
N SER A 108 -13.65 -1.48 -10.45
CA SER A 108 -13.55 -1.12 -9.03
C SER A 108 -12.75 0.18 -8.89
N VAL A 109 -13.42 1.23 -8.43
CA VAL A 109 -12.85 2.57 -8.27
C VAL A 109 -13.14 3.10 -6.86
N PRO A 110 -12.27 3.97 -6.32
CA PRO A 110 -12.57 4.63 -5.05
C PRO A 110 -13.80 5.51 -5.19
N LYS A 111 -14.65 5.55 -4.16
CA LYS A 111 -15.84 6.39 -4.08
C LYS A 111 -15.46 7.85 -3.83
N THR A 112 -14.92 8.48 -4.87
CA THR A 112 -14.60 9.91 -4.89
C THR A 112 -15.87 10.74 -5.03
N ALA A 113 -15.76 12.06 -4.85
CA ALA A 113 -16.88 12.97 -5.06
C ALA A 113 -17.42 12.88 -6.50
N PHE A 114 -16.53 12.67 -7.48
CA PHE A 114 -16.91 12.48 -8.87
C PHE A 114 -17.71 11.19 -9.08
N ILE A 115 -17.28 10.06 -8.52
CA ILE A 115 -18.04 8.80 -8.61
C ILE A 115 -19.40 8.93 -7.92
N ALA A 116 -19.45 9.54 -6.74
CA ALA A 116 -20.71 9.79 -6.04
C ALA A 116 -21.65 10.72 -6.85
N GLU A 117 -21.10 11.74 -7.51
CA GLU A 117 -21.86 12.64 -8.37
C GLU A 117 -22.38 11.90 -9.62
N LYS A 118 -21.55 11.10 -10.28
CA LYS A 118 -21.92 10.35 -11.47
C LYS A 118 -22.95 9.25 -11.18
N LEU A 119 -22.88 8.63 -10.00
CA LEU A 119 -23.93 7.73 -9.50
C LEU A 119 -25.24 8.48 -9.25
N ARG A 120 -25.16 9.70 -8.69
CA ARG A 120 -26.32 10.54 -8.42
C ARG A 120 -26.99 11.04 -9.70
N THR A 121 -26.23 11.39 -10.73
CA THR A 121 -26.76 11.78 -12.05
C THR A 121 -27.23 10.57 -12.86
N GLY A 122 -26.82 9.36 -12.46
CA GLY A 122 -27.14 8.10 -13.13
C GLY A 122 -26.34 7.87 -14.40
N GLU A 123 -25.28 8.64 -14.64
CA GLU A 123 -24.37 8.46 -15.78
C GLU A 123 -23.53 7.18 -15.64
N ILE A 124 -23.20 6.82 -14.40
CA ILE A 124 -22.63 5.52 -14.04
C ILE A 124 -23.60 4.80 -13.09
N VAL A 125 -23.51 3.49 -13.04
CA VAL A 125 -24.31 2.61 -12.17
C VAL A 125 -23.40 1.67 -11.40
N GLU A 126 -23.79 1.32 -10.18
CA GLU A 126 -23.13 0.27 -9.42
C GLU A 126 -23.32 -1.06 -10.15
N ALA A 127 -22.21 -1.79 -10.34
CA ALA A 127 -22.24 -3.15 -10.84
C ALA A 127 -22.32 -4.10 -9.63
N ASP A 128 -23.35 -4.96 -9.61
CA ASP A 128 -23.57 -5.99 -8.60
C ASP A 128 -22.88 -7.31 -8.99
#